data_AF-A0A7L3ZXV6-F1
#
_entry.id   AF-A0A7L3ZXV6-F1
#
_cell.length_a   1.000
_cell.length_b   1.000
_cell.length_c   1.000
_cell.angle_alpha   90.00
_cell.angle_beta   90.00
_cell.angle_gamma   90.00
#
_symmetry.space_group_name_H-M   'P 1'
#
loop_
_entity.id
_entity.type
_entity.pdbx_description
1 polymer ?
#
loop_
_entity_poly.entity_id
_entity_poly.type
_entity_poly.pdbx_seq_one_letter_code
_entity_poly.pdbx_strand_id
1 'polypeptide(L)'
;MANVKTEDEIILFEREMKEFWTKLKSVYGTEQISQTLALRDSCKESIKVLSEKWSKKLKEGDQMIDKIQEYSNEILQQSQRISENQEHLTEIKSNERLMVLISLFVFALDEQLQFVFRHIDHKDPDKPYAFTLSINEQGDYEVTSCTPPLDCIAEFQLKVRETNNFSAFVANIRKAFTALSYK
;
A
#
# COMPACT_ATOMS: atom_id res chain seq x y z
N MET A 1 -24.73 105.27 34.31
CA MET A 1 -25.14 104.81 32.96
C MET A 1 -24.32 103.64 32.40
N ALA A 2 -23.28 103.14 33.09
CA ALA A 2 -22.41 102.07 32.56
C ALA A 2 -22.91 100.63 32.83
N ASN A 3 -23.72 100.41 33.87
CA ASN A 3 -24.08 99.04 34.33
C ASN A 3 -25.14 98.33 33.46
N VAL A 4 -25.98 99.09 32.73
CA VAL A 4 -27.07 98.53 31.91
C VAL A 4 -26.54 97.92 30.60
N LYS A 5 -25.43 98.45 30.06
CA LYS A 5 -24.83 97.94 28.81
C LYS A 5 -24.18 96.56 28.97
N THR A 6 -23.56 96.30 30.13
CA THR A 6 -22.92 95.02 30.43
C THR A 6 -23.94 93.89 30.65
N GLU A 7 -25.11 94.20 31.23
CA GLU A 7 -26.19 93.21 31.44
C GLU A 7 -26.80 92.77 30.09
N ASP A 8 -27.01 93.71 29.16
CA ASP A 8 -27.55 93.41 27.82
C ASP A 8 -26.59 92.57 26.96
N GLU A 9 -25.28 92.79 27.08
CA GLU A 9 -24.25 91.99 26.40
C GLU A 9 -24.17 90.57 26.95
N ILE A 10 -24.34 90.40 28.27
CA ILE A 10 -24.40 89.08 28.92
C ILE A 10 -25.65 88.31 28.46
N ILE A 11 -26.81 88.97 28.43
CA ILE A 11 -28.07 88.36 27.97
C ILE A 11 -27.97 87.98 26.49
N LEU A 12 -27.34 88.81 25.67
CA LEU A 12 -27.10 88.52 24.25
C LEU A 12 -26.20 87.29 24.09
N PHE A 13 -25.11 87.22 24.86
CA PHE A 13 -24.19 86.08 24.84
C PHE A 13 -24.85 84.79 25.31
N GLU A 14 -25.66 84.82 26.38
CA GLU A 14 -26.40 83.65 26.85
C GLU A 14 -27.40 83.14 25.80
N ARG A 15 -28.04 84.05 25.07
CA ARG A 15 -28.96 83.70 23.98
C ARG A 15 -28.22 83.03 22.83
N GLU A 16 -27.09 83.59 22.40
CA GLU A 16 -26.26 83.01 21.34
C GLU A 16 -25.69 81.64 21.75
N MET A 17 -25.28 81.50 23.01
CA MET A 17 -24.83 80.22 23.56
C MET A 17 -25.96 79.19 23.56
N LYS A 18 -27.19 79.57 23.92
CA LYS A 18 -28.35 78.66 23.83
C LYS A 18 -28.66 78.25 22.40
N GLU A 19 -28.62 79.18 21.44
CA GLU A 19 -28.83 78.86 20.02
C GLU A 19 -27.72 77.98 19.47
N PHE A 20 -26.47 78.26 19.82
CA PHE A 20 -25.32 77.44 19.47
C PHE A 20 -25.48 76.02 20.04
N TRP A 21 -25.80 75.89 21.32
CA TRP A 21 -26.04 74.58 21.94
C TRP A 21 -27.19 73.82 21.29
N THR A 22 -28.25 74.53 20.88
CA THR A 22 -29.40 73.91 20.21
C THR A 22 -29.04 73.41 18.80
N LYS A 23 -28.31 74.22 18.02
CA LYS A 23 -27.77 73.81 16.71
C LYS A 23 -26.76 72.68 16.84
N LEU A 24 -25.87 72.74 17.82
CA LEU A 24 -24.89 71.69 18.07
C LEU A 24 -25.59 70.37 18.41
N LYS A 25 -26.62 70.41 19.26
CA LYS A 25 -27.40 69.21 19.64
C LYS A 25 -28.22 68.64 18.49
N SER A 26 -28.66 69.47 17.54
CA SER A 26 -29.38 69.01 16.34
C SER A 26 -28.43 68.44 15.28
N VAL A 27 -27.23 69.00 15.13
CA VAL A 27 -26.19 68.52 14.20
C VAL A 27 -25.58 67.21 14.71
N TYR A 28 -25.31 67.13 16.02
CA TYR A 28 -24.78 65.94 16.70
C TYR A 28 -25.90 65.08 17.27
N GLY A 29 -26.96 64.84 16.47
CA GLY A 29 -28.14 64.11 16.89
C GLY A 29 -27.78 62.73 17.48
N THR A 30 -28.53 62.32 18.51
CA THR A 30 -28.50 60.98 19.12
C THR A 30 -28.55 59.86 18.09
N GLU A 31 -29.15 60.11 16.93
CA GLU A 31 -29.31 59.21 15.79
C GLU A 31 -28.00 58.84 15.07
N GLN A 32 -27.06 59.79 14.88
CA GLN A 32 -25.74 59.47 14.32
C GLN A 32 -24.88 58.63 15.28
N ILE A 33 -24.95 58.94 16.58
CA ILE A 33 -24.23 58.21 17.63
C ILE A 33 -24.78 56.78 17.74
N SER A 34 -26.10 56.61 17.68
CA SER A 34 -26.74 55.29 17.76
C SER A 34 -26.53 54.46 16.49
N GLN A 35 -26.54 55.06 15.29
CA GLN A 35 -26.13 54.37 14.05
C GLN A 35 -24.66 53.93 14.09
N THR A 36 -23.75 54.78 14.59
CA THR A 36 -22.32 54.45 14.73
C THR A 36 -22.09 53.33 15.75
N LEU A 37 -22.86 53.29 16.84
CA LEU A 37 -22.83 52.20 17.81
C LEU A 37 -23.37 50.89 17.22
N ALA A 38 -24.48 50.93 16.49
CA ALA A 38 -25.06 49.76 15.85
C ALA A 38 -24.11 49.14 14.80
N LEU A 39 -23.44 49.97 13.99
CA LEU A 39 -22.43 49.52 13.03
C LEU A 39 -21.22 48.89 13.72
N ARG A 40 -20.77 49.47 14.84
CA ARG A 40 -19.68 48.93 15.65
C ARG A 40 -20.03 47.56 16.23
N ASP A 41 -21.22 47.41 16.80
CA ASP A 41 -21.68 46.15 17.38
C ASP A 41 -21.87 45.08 16.30
N SER A 42 -22.41 45.46 15.13
CA SER A 42 -22.49 44.58 13.95
C SER A 42 -21.11 44.13 13.45
N CYS A 43 -20.14 45.04 13.39
CA CYS A 43 -18.76 44.72 13.01
C CYS A 43 -18.10 43.79 14.04
N LYS A 44 -18.28 44.07 15.34
CA LYS A 44 -17.78 43.25 16.43
C LYS A 44 -18.34 41.82 16.38
N GLU A 45 -19.65 41.68 16.13
CA GLU A 45 -20.28 40.36 16.01
C GLU A 45 -19.78 39.63 14.76
N SER A 46 -19.63 40.33 13.63
CA SER A 46 -19.08 39.74 12.40
C SER A 46 -17.64 39.23 12.58
N ILE A 47 -16.79 40.00 13.28
CA ILE A 47 -15.42 39.60 13.64
C ILE A 47 -15.45 38.37 14.55
N LYS A 48 -16.34 38.34 15.53
CA LYS A 48 -16.48 37.20 16.46
C LYS A 48 -16.87 35.92 15.71
N VAL A 49 -17.88 35.99 14.85
CA VAL A 49 -18.32 34.87 14.01
C VAL A 49 -17.19 34.38 13.10
N LEU A 50 -16.42 35.30 12.50
CA LEU A 50 -15.26 34.93 11.70
C LEU A 50 -14.18 34.24 12.53
N SER A 51 -13.85 34.76 13.72
CA SER A 51 -12.87 34.16 14.64
C SER A 51 -13.25 32.73 15.03
N GLU A 52 -14.53 32.50 15.35
CA GLU A 52 -15.04 31.17 15.67
C GLU A 52 -14.97 30.22 14.46
N LYS A 53 -15.32 30.71 13.27
CA LYS A 53 -15.25 29.93 12.03
C LYS A 53 -13.82 29.53 11.67
N TRP A 54 -12.87 30.45 11.81
CA TRP A 54 -11.44 30.19 11.60
C TRP A 54 -10.90 29.20 12.63
N SER A 55 -11.27 29.35 13.91
CA SER A 55 -10.86 28.43 14.97
C SER A 55 -11.38 27.01 14.73
N LYS A 56 -12.61 26.87 14.23
CA LYS A 56 -13.17 25.58 13.85
C LYS A 56 -12.41 24.97 12.67
N LYS A 57 -12.13 25.77 11.63
CA LYS A 57 -11.39 25.33 10.44
C LYS A 57 -9.96 24.90 10.76
N LEU A 58 -9.30 25.59 11.69
CA LEU A 58 -7.96 25.23 12.15
C LEU A 58 -7.96 23.85 12.81
N LYS A 59 -8.90 23.61 13.73
CA LYS A 59 -9.05 22.29 14.39
C LYS A 59 -9.38 21.16 13.42
N GLU A 60 -10.21 21.41 12.41
CA GLU A 60 -10.50 20.45 11.34
C GLU A 60 -9.21 20.12 10.54
N GLY A 61 -8.36 21.12 10.28
CA GLY A 61 -7.06 20.94 9.63
C GLY A 61 -6.09 20.11 10.46
N ASP A 62 -5.96 20.40 11.75
CA ASP A 62 -5.10 19.63 12.68
C ASP A 62 -5.51 18.16 12.72
N GLN A 63 -6.82 17.88 12.83
CA GLN A 63 -7.35 16.51 12.80
C GLN A 63 -7.07 15.78 11.48
N MET A 64 -7.03 16.51 10.37
CA MET A 64 -6.71 15.93 9.06
C MET A 64 -5.22 15.59 8.97
N ILE A 65 -4.35 16.44 9.53
CA ILE A 65 -2.91 16.19 9.61
C ILE A 65 -2.62 14.94 10.45
N ASP A 66 -3.27 14.81 11.62
CA ASP A 66 -3.11 13.65 12.50
C ASP A 66 -3.47 12.34 11.76
N LYS A 67 -4.58 12.33 11.01
CA LYS A 67 -4.98 11.17 10.20
C LYS A 67 -4.00 10.85 9.07
N ILE A 68 -3.44 11.88 8.42
CA ILE A 68 -2.42 11.67 7.38
C ILE A 68 -1.18 11.02 7.98
N GLN A 69 -0.76 11.44 9.17
CA GLN A 69 0.38 10.83 9.87
C GLN A 69 0.10 9.38 10.26
N GLU A 70 -1.11 9.08 10.74
CA GLU A 70 -1.53 7.71 11.05
C GLU A 70 -1.49 6.81 9.80
N TYR A 71 -2.12 7.22 8.70
CA TYR A 71 -2.07 6.46 7.44
C TYR A 71 -0.66 6.32 6.89
N SER A 72 0.19 7.35 7.01
CA SER A 72 1.59 7.26 6.58
C SER A 72 2.35 6.19 7.37
N ASN A 73 2.11 6.06 8.68
CA ASN A 73 2.73 5.04 9.51
C ASN A 73 2.21 3.64 9.18
N GLU A 74 0.91 3.49 8.94
CA GLU A 74 0.33 2.21 8.52
C GLU A 74 0.90 1.74 7.18
N ILE A 75 1.02 2.64 6.20
CA ILE A 75 1.63 2.34 4.90
C ILE A 75 3.09 1.91 5.07
N LEU A 76 3.86 2.58 5.92
CA LEU A 76 5.25 2.21 6.20
C LEU A 76 5.35 0.79 6.79
N GLN A 77 4.51 0.48 7.78
CA GLN A 77 4.47 -0.85 8.37
C GLN A 77 4.04 -1.93 7.37
N GLN A 78 3.04 -1.66 6.53
CA GLN A 78 2.62 -2.59 5.48
C GLN A 78 3.73 -2.80 4.45
N SER A 79 4.39 -1.73 4.01
CA SER A 79 5.51 -1.81 3.07
C SER A 79 6.64 -2.66 3.62
N GLN A 80 6.95 -2.55 4.91
CA GLN A 80 7.97 -3.37 5.55
C GLN A 80 7.59 -4.86 5.56
N ARG A 81 6.36 -5.19 5.96
CA ARG A 81 5.86 -6.58 5.93
C ARG A 81 5.86 -7.16 4.53
N ILE A 82 5.52 -6.36 3.52
CA ILE A 82 5.57 -6.79 2.12
C ILE A 82 7.01 -7.12 1.71
N SER A 83 7.97 -6.27 2.09
CA SER A 83 9.39 -6.51 1.82
C SER A 83 9.90 -7.80 2.45
N GLU A 84 9.61 -8.01 3.74
CA GLU A 84 10.00 -9.22 4.49
C GLU A 84 9.36 -10.48 3.87
N ASN A 85 8.07 -10.43 3.55
CA ASN A 85 7.38 -11.55 2.89
C ASN A 85 7.93 -11.81 1.48
N GLN A 86 8.32 -10.78 0.74
CA GLN A 86 8.89 -10.93 -0.58
C GLN A 86 10.25 -11.63 -0.50
N GLU A 87 11.08 -11.27 0.49
CA GLU A 87 12.36 -11.94 0.76
C GLU A 87 12.16 -13.42 1.11
N HIS A 88 11.25 -13.73 2.03
CA HIS A 88 10.91 -15.12 2.37
C HIS A 88 10.35 -15.91 1.18
N LEU A 89 9.52 -15.30 0.33
CA LEU A 89 9.04 -15.95 -0.90
C LEU A 89 10.17 -16.22 -1.89
N THR A 90 11.13 -15.29 -2.02
CA THR A 90 12.31 -15.53 -2.86
C THR A 90 13.19 -16.64 -2.30
N GLU A 91 13.34 -16.75 -0.99
CA GLU A 91 14.06 -17.83 -0.33
C GLU A 91 13.38 -19.19 -0.57
N ILE A 92 12.06 -19.28 -0.35
CA ILE A 92 11.28 -20.49 -0.60
C ILE A 92 11.31 -20.87 -2.09
N LYS A 93 11.20 -19.89 -3.00
CA LYS A 93 11.25 -20.12 -4.45
C LYS A 93 12.65 -20.56 -4.91
N SER A 94 13.70 -20.02 -4.32
CA SER A 94 15.09 -20.45 -4.56
C SER A 94 15.37 -21.85 -4.04
N ASN A 95 14.49 -22.38 -3.18
CA ASN A 95 14.51 -23.76 -2.73
C ASN A 95 13.91 -24.70 -3.80
N GLU A 96 14.40 -24.59 -5.04
CA GLU A 96 14.07 -25.45 -6.19
C GLU A 96 14.23 -26.94 -5.88
N ARG A 97 15.04 -27.27 -4.87
CA ARG A 97 15.22 -28.62 -4.31
C ARG A 97 13.94 -29.23 -3.76
N LEU A 98 13.05 -28.44 -3.15
CA LEU A 98 11.74 -28.92 -2.67
C LEU A 98 10.82 -29.27 -3.83
N MET A 99 10.83 -28.48 -4.91
CA MET A 99 10.01 -28.75 -6.10
C MET A 99 10.47 -30.03 -6.81
N VAL A 100 11.78 -30.32 -6.85
CA VAL A 100 12.33 -31.58 -7.38
C VAL A 100 11.93 -32.79 -6.52
N LEU A 101 11.98 -32.67 -5.19
CA LEU A 101 11.56 -33.74 -4.28
C LEU A 101 10.05 -34.01 -4.34
N ILE A 102 9.23 -32.97 -4.49
CA ILE A 102 7.76 -33.07 -4.57
C ILE A 102 7.29 -33.61 -5.93
N SER A 103 8.12 -33.50 -6.98
CA SER A 103 7.76 -33.91 -8.33
C SER A 103 8.28 -35.28 -8.76
N LEU A 104 8.98 -36.02 -7.90
CA LEU A 104 9.43 -37.39 -8.16
C LEU A 104 8.84 -38.35 -7.12
N PHE A 105 8.01 -39.27 -7.59
CA PHE A 105 7.46 -40.37 -6.80
C PHE A 105 8.17 -41.67 -7.19
N VAL A 106 8.55 -42.48 -6.19
CA VAL A 106 9.18 -43.79 -6.41
C VAL A 106 8.26 -44.87 -5.87
N PHE A 107 7.88 -45.82 -6.72
CA PHE A 107 7.04 -46.96 -6.38
C PHE A 107 7.86 -48.25 -6.52
N ALA A 108 7.87 -49.07 -5.47
CA ALA A 108 8.41 -50.43 -5.55
C ALA A 108 7.31 -51.37 -6.08
N LEU A 109 7.61 -52.06 -7.17
CA LEU A 109 6.74 -53.01 -7.86
C LEU A 109 7.49 -54.33 -8.02
N ASP A 110 7.28 -55.25 -7.08
CA ASP A 110 8.00 -56.53 -7.00
C ASP A 110 9.53 -56.36 -7.04
N GLU A 111 10.18 -56.76 -8.15
CA GLU A 111 11.63 -56.66 -8.37
C GLU A 111 12.04 -55.41 -9.17
N GLN A 112 11.13 -54.44 -9.32
CA GLN A 112 11.34 -53.22 -10.10
C GLN A 112 11.00 -51.96 -9.31
N LEU A 113 11.66 -50.86 -9.67
CA LEU A 113 11.38 -49.52 -9.16
C LEU A 113 10.83 -48.65 -10.28
N GLN A 114 9.64 -48.11 -10.09
CA GLN A 114 9.04 -47.13 -10.98
C GLN A 114 9.27 -45.72 -10.46
N PHE A 115 9.82 -44.87 -11.30
CA PHE A 115 10.07 -43.46 -11.05
C PHE A 115 9.07 -42.65 -11.86
N VAL A 116 8.23 -41.86 -11.17
CA VAL A 116 7.19 -41.04 -11.78
C VAL A 116 7.48 -39.57 -11.53
N PHE A 117 7.76 -38.85 -12.60
CA PHE A 117 7.90 -37.40 -12.61
C PHE A 117 6.57 -36.72 -12.92
N ARG A 118 6.24 -35.67 -12.15
CA ARG A 118 5.17 -34.71 -12.45
C ARG A 118 5.77 -33.32 -12.66
N HIS A 119 4.95 -32.34 -13.03
CA HIS A 119 5.39 -30.95 -13.24
C HIS A 119 6.52 -30.84 -14.29
N ILE A 120 6.46 -31.68 -15.32
CA ILE A 120 7.38 -31.65 -16.46
C ILE A 120 6.79 -30.83 -17.61
N ASP A 121 5.49 -30.99 -17.87
CA ASP A 121 4.76 -30.23 -18.88
C ASP A 121 4.16 -28.98 -18.25
N HIS A 122 4.46 -27.81 -18.80
CA HIS A 122 3.94 -26.53 -18.29
C HIS A 122 2.44 -26.35 -18.61
N LYS A 123 1.93 -27.04 -19.65
CA LYS A 123 0.52 -26.98 -20.04
C LYS A 123 -0.33 -27.91 -19.19
N ASP A 124 0.24 -29.03 -18.77
CA ASP A 124 -0.42 -30.05 -17.94
C ASP A 124 0.52 -30.55 -16.83
N PRO A 125 0.55 -29.87 -15.67
CA PRO A 125 1.45 -30.22 -14.56
C PRO A 125 1.22 -31.61 -13.95
N ASP A 126 0.02 -32.17 -14.10
CA ASP A 126 -0.36 -33.46 -13.54
C ASP A 126 -0.02 -34.65 -14.45
N LYS A 127 0.31 -34.37 -15.73
CA LYS A 127 0.73 -35.39 -16.69
C LYS A 127 1.95 -36.18 -16.18
N PRO A 128 1.84 -37.51 -16.02
CA PRO A 128 2.94 -38.32 -15.51
C PRO A 128 3.94 -38.64 -16.62
N TYR A 129 5.23 -38.52 -16.29
CA TYR A 129 6.35 -39.00 -17.09
C TYR A 129 7.09 -40.04 -16.26
N ALA A 130 7.13 -41.29 -16.68
CA ALA A 130 7.60 -42.38 -15.85
C ALA A 130 8.62 -43.28 -16.56
N PHE A 131 9.54 -43.85 -15.80
CA PHE A 131 10.35 -44.98 -16.24
C PHE A 131 10.42 -46.03 -15.14
N THR A 132 10.60 -47.28 -15.54
CA THR A 132 10.75 -48.42 -14.63
C THR A 132 12.13 -49.01 -14.79
N LEU A 133 12.75 -49.32 -13.65
CA LEU A 133 14.11 -49.81 -13.55
C LEU A 133 14.13 -51.12 -12.76
N SER A 134 14.80 -52.13 -13.29
CA SER A 134 15.16 -53.35 -12.60
C SER A 134 16.68 -53.45 -12.46
N ILE A 135 17.12 -54.34 -11.57
CA ILE A 135 18.51 -54.78 -11.49
C ILE A 135 18.52 -56.21 -12.06
N ASN A 136 19.34 -56.45 -13.08
CA ASN A 136 19.44 -57.77 -13.69
C ASN A 136 20.25 -58.75 -12.81
N GLU A 137 20.35 -60.01 -13.23
CA GLU A 137 21.12 -61.04 -12.50
C GLU A 137 22.62 -60.71 -12.38
N GLN A 138 23.15 -59.87 -13.27
CA GLN A 138 24.54 -59.40 -13.25
C GLN A 138 24.75 -58.20 -12.31
N GLY A 139 23.70 -57.65 -11.70
CA GLY A 139 23.76 -56.49 -10.83
C GLY A 139 23.73 -55.14 -11.58
N ASP A 140 23.47 -55.14 -12.89
CA ASP A 140 23.40 -53.95 -13.72
C ASP A 140 21.99 -53.36 -13.78
N TYR A 141 21.93 -52.03 -13.92
CA TYR A 141 20.71 -51.28 -14.13
C TYR A 141 20.08 -51.57 -15.50
N GLU A 142 18.80 -51.93 -15.54
CA GLU A 142 18.03 -52.18 -16.77
C GLU A 142 16.70 -51.43 -16.77
N VAL A 143 16.45 -50.64 -17.81
CA VAL A 143 15.19 -49.91 -17.99
C VAL A 143 14.20 -50.82 -18.71
N THR A 144 13.15 -51.23 -18.00
CA THR A 144 12.13 -52.15 -18.52
C THR A 144 10.99 -51.43 -19.24
N SER A 145 10.74 -50.16 -18.87
CA SER A 145 9.65 -49.35 -19.41
C SER A 145 9.98 -47.86 -19.32
N CYS A 146 9.53 -47.08 -20.30
CA CYS A 146 9.67 -45.62 -20.32
C CYS A 146 8.47 -45.00 -21.06
N THR A 147 7.70 -44.19 -20.36
CA THR A 147 6.48 -43.56 -20.88
C THR A 147 6.47 -42.07 -20.52
N PRO A 148 6.45 -41.17 -21.51
CA PRO A 148 6.59 -41.40 -22.95
C PRO A 148 7.97 -41.98 -23.34
N PRO A 149 8.11 -42.66 -24.50
CA PRO A 149 9.40 -43.18 -24.95
C PRO A 149 10.44 -42.07 -25.14
N LEU A 150 11.68 -42.33 -24.73
CA LEU A 150 12.82 -41.42 -24.90
C LEU A 150 13.87 -42.05 -25.82
N ASP A 151 14.25 -41.35 -26.89
CA ASP A 151 15.24 -41.82 -27.85
C ASP A 151 16.63 -42.04 -27.20
N CYS A 152 16.97 -41.23 -26.19
CA CYS A 152 18.27 -41.26 -25.51
C CYS A 152 18.32 -42.21 -24.30
N ILE A 153 17.29 -43.03 -24.04
CA ILE A 153 17.22 -43.87 -22.83
C ILE A 153 18.32 -44.95 -22.80
N ALA A 154 18.65 -45.53 -23.95
CA ALA A 154 19.69 -46.55 -24.08
C ALA A 154 21.09 -46.00 -23.77
N GLU A 155 21.37 -44.77 -24.20
CA GLU A 155 22.63 -44.07 -23.90
C GLU A 155 22.77 -43.79 -22.40
N PHE A 156 21.68 -43.36 -21.76
CA PHE A 156 21.67 -43.13 -20.31
C PHE A 156 21.85 -44.41 -19.52
N GLN A 157 21.25 -45.52 -19.96
CA GLN A 157 21.43 -46.83 -19.35
C GLN A 157 22.89 -47.30 -19.43
N LEU A 158 23.53 -47.16 -20.60
CA LEU A 158 24.95 -47.51 -20.74
C LEU A 158 25.81 -46.67 -19.80
N LYS A 159 25.57 -45.35 -19.76
CA LYS A 159 26.34 -44.42 -18.92
C LYS A 159 26.19 -44.68 -17.43
N VAL A 160 25.01 -45.07 -16.95
CA VAL A 160 24.83 -45.39 -15.53
C VAL A 160 25.52 -46.70 -15.14
N ARG A 161 25.57 -47.68 -16.06
CA ARG A 161 26.36 -48.92 -15.85
C ARG A 161 27.86 -48.63 -15.76
N GLU A 162 28.38 -47.74 -16.60
CA GLU A 162 29.80 -47.38 -16.60
C GLU A 162 30.21 -46.52 -15.38
N THR A 163 29.37 -45.56 -14.99
CA THR A 163 29.73 -44.54 -14.00
C THR A 163 29.20 -44.82 -12.60
N ASN A 164 28.25 -45.75 -12.47
CA ASN A 164 27.46 -46.00 -11.25
C ASN A 164 26.84 -44.73 -10.64
N ASN A 165 26.63 -43.68 -11.45
CA ASN A 165 26.13 -42.40 -10.97
C ASN A 165 24.61 -42.31 -11.17
N PHE A 166 23.87 -42.96 -10.27
CA PHE A 166 22.41 -43.01 -10.31
C PHE A 166 21.76 -41.61 -10.23
N SER A 167 22.34 -40.71 -9.44
CA SER A 167 21.84 -39.32 -9.33
C SER A 167 21.91 -38.58 -10.66
N ALA A 168 23.04 -38.68 -11.37
CA ALA A 168 23.18 -38.09 -12.70
C ALA A 168 22.24 -38.73 -13.73
N PHE A 169 22.00 -40.04 -13.63
CA PHE A 169 21.06 -40.76 -14.49
C PHE A 169 19.63 -40.23 -14.35
N VAL A 170 19.10 -40.15 -13.14
CA VAL A 170 17.75 -39.62 -12.86
C VAL A 170 17.63 -38.16 -13.31
N ALA A 171 18.65 -37.34 -13.07
CA ALA A 171 18.67 -35.94 -13.49
C ALA A 171 18.67 -35.78 -15.03
N ASN A 172 19.40 -36.63 -15.75
CA ASN A 172 19.45 -36.60 -17.21
C ASN A 172 18.12 -37.07 -17.84
N ILE A 173 17.49 -38.10 -17.27
CA ILE A 173 16.14 -38.53 -17.69
C ILE A 173 15.13 -37.40 -17.51
N ARG A 174 15.13 -36.73 -16.36
CA ARG A 174 14.24 -35.58 -16.12
C ARG A 174 14.45 -34.49 -17.17
N LYS A 175 15.69 -34.14 -17.49
CA LYS A 175 16.02 -33.17 -18.56
C LYS A 175 15.50 -33.60 -19.92
N ALA A 176 15.60 -34.88 -20.26
CA ALA A 176 15.09 -35.41 -21.52
C ALA A 176 13.56 -35.35 -21.60
N PHE A 177 12.85 -35.70 -20.53
CA PHE A 177 11.40 -35.52 -20.45
C PHE A 177 10.97 -34.05 -20.54
N THR A 178 11.70 -33.14 -19.90
CA THR A 178 11.48 -31.69 -20.03
C THR A 178 11.70 -31.22 -21.47
N ALA A 179 12.74 -31.69 -22.16
CA ALA A 179 12.98 -31.35 -23.57
C ALA A 179 11.88 -31.89 -24.50
N LEU A 180 11.30 -33.06 -24.17
CA LEU A 180 10.20 -33.65 -24.92
C LEU A 180 8.89 -32.87 -24.74
N SER A 181 8.63 -32.29 -23.56
CA SER A 181 7.39 -31.53 -23.31
C SER A 181 7.33 -30.17 -24.01
N TYR A 182 8.48 -29.63 -24.42
CA TYR A 182 8.55 -28.38 -25.21
C TYR A 182 8.31 -28.57 -26.71
N LYS A 183 8.29 -29.82 -27.20
CA LYS A 183 7.91 -30.13 -28.59
C LYS A 183 6.39 -30.17 -28.74
#